data_AF-A0A952TAR2-F1
#
_entry.id   AF-A0A952TAR2-F1
#
_cell.length_a   1.000
_cell.length_b   1.000
_cell.length_c   1.000
_cell.angle_alpha   90.00
_cell.angle_beta   90.00
_cell.angle_gamma   90.00
#
_symmetry.space_group_name_H-M   'P 1'
#
loop_
_entity.id
_entity.type
_entity.pdbx_description
1 polymer ?
#
loop_
_entity_poly.entity_id
_entity_poly.type
_entity_poly.pdbx_seq_one_letter_code
_entity_poly.pdbx_strand_id
1 'polypeptide(L)'
;MSISFKRNEIQIYIENAQNCFDVEKWSSYRQVFANWKIQEKDIIPLENCRDSDITSYFFKALESFLLAIKDLHSSKQSWSIVKLYYSLFYLIRCDILLSNYLLVRNGALFIIKLKEDEVFTPFKKKTQSDHKLSIAILKFLKEKGELADPILDNTIDQLDPYTWYMKHRERINYTQKCFVEPETDLCFSHLEQYFQNKKVIELFKFYNTKDYSICFDTDHSILSIPFKKLMQIIEKGRDKIDIDKANLKKIVFHLKELKTCGLSKSELLKLIVT
;
A
#
# COMPACT_ATOMS: atom_id res chain seq x y z
N MET A 1 -20.24 -3.64 23.47
CA MET A 1 -20.25 -2.56 22.45
C MET A 1 -19.88 -3.19 21.12
N SER A 2 -20.82 -3.29 20.18
CA SER A 2 -20.50 -3.63 18.79
C SER A 2 -19.79 -2.41 18.18
N ILE A 3 -18.48 -2.49 18.06
CA ILE A 3 -17.74 -1.46 17.31
C ILE A 3 -17.97 -1.77 15.84
N SER A 4 -18.85 -1.02 15.20
CA SER A 4 -19.07 -1.11 13.75
C SER A 4 -17.86 -0.51 13.04
N PHE A 5 -16.97 -1.38 12.55
CA PHE A 5 -15.88 -0.99 11.67
C PHE A 5 -16.31 -1.19 10.21
N LYS A 6 -16.06 -0.20 9.35
CA LYS A 6 -16.20 -0.40 7.89
C LYS A 6 -15.14 -1.39 7.42
N ARG A 7 -15.58 -2.58 7.03
CA ARG A 7 -14.75 -3.63 6.43
C ARG A 7 -14.70 -3.42 4.91
N ASN A 8 -13.74 -4.09 4.28
CA ASN A 8 -13.61 -4.11 2.83
C ASN A 8 -14.92 -4.58 2.17
N GLU A 9 -15.34 -3.90 1.11
CA GLU A 9 -16.60 -4.19 0.43
C GLU A 9 -16.55 -5.54 -0.30
N ILE A 10 -15.39 -5.92 -0.86
CA ILE A 10 -15.21 -7.26 -1.45
C ILE A 10 -15.50 -8.34 -0.39
N GLN A 11 -14.97 -8.17 0.82
CA GLN A 11 -15.14 -9.14 1.90
C GLN A 11 -16.62 -9.28 2.28
N ILE A 12 -17.32 -8.15 2.43
CA ILE A 12 -18.74 -8.12 2.78
C ILE A 12 -19.59 -8.75 1.66
N TYR A 13 -19.30 -8.42 0.40
CA TYR A 13 -20.03 -8.96 -0.74
C TYR A 13 -19.96 -10.49 -0.78
N ILE A 14 -18.75 -11.05 -0.63
CA ILE A 14 -18.54 -12.49 -0.69
C ILE A 14 -19.17 -13.22 0.50
N GLU A 15 -19.14 -12.63 1.69
CA GLU A 15 -19.84 -13.16 2.86
C GLU A 15 -21.36 -13.20 2.63
N ASN A 16 -21.93 -12.12 2.11
CA ASN A 16 -23.36 -12.03 1.79
C ASN A 16 -23.76 -13.00 0.68
N ALA A 17 -22.93 -13.17 -0.36
CA ALA A 17 -23.16 -14.13 -1.44
C ALA A 17 -23.22 -15.59 -0.94
N GLN A 18 -22.69 -15.86 0.27
CA GLN A 18 -22.72 -17.16 0.93
C GLN A 18 -23.70 -17.23 2.09
N ASN A 19 -24.57 -16.22 2.24
CA ASN A 19 -25.52 -16.07 3.34
C ASN A 19 -24.85 -16.04 4.73
N CYS A 20 -23.59 -15.60 4.80
CA CYS A 20 -22.88 -15.41 6.05
C CYS A 20 -23.03 -13.95 6.53
N PHE A 21 -23.99 -13.71 7.42
CA PHE A 21 -24.22 -12.38 8.00
C PHE A 21 -23.58 -12.18 9.38
N ASP A 22 -23.01 -13.26 9.93
CA ASP A 22 -22.35 -13.29 11.23
C ASP A 22 -20.84 -13.53 11.04
N VAL A 23 -20.06 -12.46 11.21
CA VAL A 23 -18.61 -12.44 10.96
C VAL A 23 -17.86 -13.44 11.85
N GLU A 24 -18.34 -13.69 13.06
CA GLU A 24 -17.71 -14.65 13.98
C GLU A 24 -17.80 -16.09 13.44
N LYS A 25 -18.86 -16.37 12.68
CA LYS A 25 -19.08 -17.66 12.03
C LYS A 25 -18.38 -17.78 10.69
N TRP A 26 -17.80 -16.71 10.14
CA TRP A 26 -17.23 -16.75 8.79
C TRP A 26 -16.24 -17.90 8.59
N SER A 27 -15.39 -18.18 9.58
CA SER A 27 -14.42 -19.29 9.52
C SER A 27 -15.04 -20.68 9.28
N SER A 28 -16.30 -20.91 9.66
CA SER A 28 -16.99 -22.19 9.43
C SER A 28 -17.46 -22.38 7.99
N TYR A 29 -17.53 -21.31 7.19
CA TYR A 29 -17.96 -21.33 5.78
C TYR A 29 -16.85 -21.76 4.82
N ARG A 30 -15.66 -22.10 5.33
CA ARG A 30 -14.46 -22.40 4.52
C ARG A 30 -14.69 -23.37 3.36
N GLN A 31 -15.44 -24.44 3.59
CA GLN A 31 -15.69 -25.47 2.57
C GLN A 31 -16.61 -24.98 1.45
N VAL A 32 -17.63 -24.19 1.81
CA VAL A 32 -18.56 -23.56 0.86
C VAL A 32 -17.81 -22.49 0.06
N PHE A 33 -17.03 -21.67 0.76
CA PHE A 33 -16.25 -20.58 0.17
C PHE A 33 -15.21 -21.06 -0.84
N ALA A 34 -14.53 -22.18 -0.58
CA ALA A 34 -13.51 -22.72 -1.48
C ALA A 34 -14.08 -23.21 -2.83
N ASN A 35 -15.36 -23.58 -2.87
CA ASN A 35 -16.04 -24.05 -4.08
C ASN A 35 -16.90 -22.98 -4.74
N TRP A 36 -16.99 -21.78 -4.13
CA TRP A 36 -17.73 -20.67 -4.70
C TRP A 36 -17.00 -20.14 -5.94
N LYS A 37 -17.77 -19.94 -7.01
CA LYS A 37 -17.30 -19.42 -8.29
C LYS A 37 -17.94 -18.07 -8.56
N ILE A 38 -17.18 -17.18 -9.19
CA ILE A 38 -17.72 -15.93 -9.71
C ILE A 38 -18.66 -16.27 -10.87
N GLN A 39 -19.92 -15.84 -10.74
CA GLN A 39 -20.91 -15.90 -11.82
C GLN A 39 -20.91 -14.57 -12.59
N GLU A 40 -21.42 -14.56 -13.82
CA GLU A 40 -21.58 -13.34 -14.62
C GLU A 40 -22.26 -12.20 -13.84
N LYS A 41 -23.31 -12.52 -13.08
CA LYS A 41 -24.06 -11.55 -12.25
C LYS A 41 -23.21 -10.89 -11.15
N ASP A 42 -22.10 -11.51 -10.75
CA ASP A 42 -21.24 -11.06 -9.66
C ASP A 42 -20.15 -10.10 -10.14
N ILE A 43 -19.86 -10.06 -11.44
CA ILE A 43 -18.75 -9.29 -12.02
C ILE A 43 -18.88 -7.80 -11.73
N ILE A 44 -19.95 -7.16 -12.21
CA ILE A 44 -20.15 -5.70 -12.04
C ILE A 44 -20.20 -5.30 -10.56
N PRO A 45 -20.96 -5.99 -9.68
CA PRO A 45 -20.91 -5.70 -8.25
C PRO A 45 -19.50 -5.82 -7.64
N LEU A 46 -18.74 -6.87 -7.99
CA LEU A 46 -17.38 -7.06 -7.48
C LEU A 46 -16.40 -6.02 -8.04
N GLU A 47 -16.58 -5.53 -9.27
CA GLU A 47 -15.81 -4.41 -9.81
C GLU A 47 -16.03 -3.14 -8.99
N ASN A 48 -17.28 -2.81 -8.68
CA ASN A 48 -17.61 -1.66 -7.84
C ASN A 48 -17.00 -1.79 -6.43
N CYS A 49 -17.13 -2.97 -5.81
CA CYS A 49 -16.50 -3.24 -4.51
C CYS A 49 -14.98 -3.14 -4.56
N ARG A 50 -14.35 -3.64 -5.65
CA ARG A 50 -12.90 -3.56 -5.88
C ARG A 50 -12.45 -2.12 -5.99
N ASP A 51 -13.16 -1.29 -6.73
CA ASP A 51 -12.78 0.10 -6.96
C ASP A 51 -12.97 0.94 -5.68
N SER A 52 -14.01 0.66 -4.87
CA SER A 52 -14.18 1.21 -3.52
C SER A 52 -13.03 0.81 -2.57
N ASP A 53 -12.63 -0.47 -2.58
CA ASP A 53 -11.53 -0.97 -1.76
C ASP A 53 -10.16 -0.40 -2.21
N ILE A 54 -9.92 -0.28 -3.53
CA ILE A 54 -8.74 0.40 -4.10
C ILE A 54 -8.66 1.83 -3.58
N THR A 55 -9.77 2.56 -3.67
CA THR A 55 -9.86 3.94 -3.18
C THR A 55 -9.53 4.00 -1.69
N SER A 56 -10.14 3.14 -0.89
CA SER A 56 -9.89 3.08 0.55
C SER A 56 -8.42 2.81 0.90
N TYR A 57 -7.77 1.89 0.19
CA TYR A 57 -6.35 1.61 0.39
C TYR A 57 -5.46 2.75 -0.10
N PHE A 58 -5.76 3.35 -1.24
CA PHE A 58 -5.00 4.48 -1.78
C PHE A 58 -4.97 5.66 -0.82
N PHE A 59 -6.12 6.04 -0.25
CA PHE A 59 -6.15 7.16 0.71
C PHE A 59 -5.44 6.85 2.03
N LYS A 60 -5.49 5.59 2.52
CA LYS A 60 -4.67 5.16 3.66
C LYS A 60 -3.18 5.23 3.36
N ALA A 61 -2.78 4.82 2.14
CA ALA A 61 -1.41 4.88 1.70
C ALA A 61 -0.90 6.31 1.61
N LEU A 62 -1.68 7.19 0.97
CA LEU A 62 -1.34 8.58 0.77
C LEU A 62 -1.26 9.33 2.10
N GLU A 63 -2.22 9.12 3.01
CA GLU A 63 -2.16 9.69 4.35
C GLU A 63 -0.90 9.25 5.12
N SER A 64 -0.60 7.95 5.09
CA SER A 64 0.61 7.41 5.74
C SER A 64 1.88 8.02 5.16
N PHE A 65 1.94 8.19 3.83
CA PHE A 65 3.06 8.84 3.14
C PHE A 65 3.22 10.30 3.58
N LEU A 66 2.16 11.11 3.47
CA LEU A 66 2.20 12.54 3.81
C LEU A 66 2.56 12.77 5.29
N LEU A 67 2.04 11.93 6.20
CA LEU A 67 2.40 11.97 7.62
C LEU A 67 3.85 11.59 7.89
N ALA A 68 4.46 10.73 7.07
CA ALA A 68 5.88 10.44 7.16
C ALA A 68 6.72 11.64 6.69
N ILE A 69 6.35 12.25 5.57
CA ILE A 69 7.05 13.45 5.07
C ILE A 69 7.01 14.59 6.09
N LYS A 70 5.85 14.80 6.74
CA LYS A 70 5.70 15.78 7.83
C LYS A 70 6.67 15.49 8.99
N ASP A 71 6.73 14.25 9.43
CA ASP A 71 7.58 13.84 10.55
C ASP A 71 9.06 13.98 10.22
N LEU A 72 9.48 13.67 8.99
CA LEU A 72 10.86 13.86 8.52
C LEU A 72 11.31 15.32 8.56
N HIS A 73 10.42 16.28 8.27
CA HIS A 73 10.71 17.71 8.46
C HIS A 73 10.90 18.13 9.92
N SER A 74 10.42 17.32 10.86
CA SER A 74 10.61 17.52 12.30
C SER A 74 11.67 16.57 12.87
N SER A 75 12.52 15.99 12.02
CA SER A 75 13.55 15.01 12.35
C SER A 75 13.05 13.75 13.08
N LYS A 76 11.76 13.39 12.94
CA LYS A 76 11.16 12.16 13.51
C LYS A 76 11.27 11.00 12.52
N GLN A 77 12.50 10.56 12.27
CA GLN A 77 12.87 9.58 11.26
C GLN A 77 12.41 8.15 11.56
N SER A 78 12.53 7.67 12.81
CA SER A 78 12.19 6.30 13.19
C SER A 78 10.73 5.98 12.84
N TRP A 79 9.81 6.82 13.33
CA TRP A 79 8.39 6.62 13.06
C TRP A 79 8.00 6.86 11.60
N SER A 80 8.78 7.67 10.88
CA SER A 80 8.60 7.89 9.45
C SER A 80 8.87 6.62 8.64
N ILE A 81 9.86 5.80 9.00
CA ILE A 81 10.12 4.49 8.36
C ILE A 81 8.87 3.61 8.46
N VAL A 82 8.26 3.57 9.64
CA VAL A 82 7.06 2.77 9.92
C VAL A 82 5.88 3.25 9.07
N LYS A 83 5.65 4.56 9.01
CA LYS A 83 4.58 5.17 8.20
C LYS A 83 4.77 4.96 6.71
N LEU A 84 5.99 5.12 6.20
CA LEU A 84 6.31 4.85 4.79
C LEU A 84 6.11 3.37 4.45
N TYR A 85 6.44 2.45 5.37
CA TYR A 85 6.13 1.03 5.18
C TYR A 85 4.62 0.77 5.13
N TYR A 86 3.82 1.39 6.01
CA TYR A 86 2.36 1.27 5.92
C TYR A 86 1.82 1.84 4.60
N SER A 87 2.41 2.94 4.10
CA SER A 87 2.10 3.44 2.76
C SER A 87 2.33 2.37 1.71
N LEU A 88 3.52 1.75 1.69
CA LEU A 88 3.83 0.65 0.77
C LEU A 88 2.88 -0.54 0.90
N PHE A 89 2.59 -0.97 2.13
CA PHE A 89 1.67 -2.07 2.37
C PHE A 89 0.30 -1.83 1.71
N TYR A 90 -0.26 -0.63 1.89
CA TYR A 90 -1.54 -0.29 1.27
C TYR A 90 -1.44 -0.16 -0.25
N LEU A 91 -0.36 0.42 -0.79
CA LEU A 91 -0.14 0.52 -2.24
C LEU A 91 0.04 -0.84 -2.92
N ILE A 92 0.69 -1.80 -2.25
CA ILE A 92 0.80 -3.18 -2.73
C ILE A 92 -0.59 -3.80 -2.87
N ARG A 93 -1.49 -3.57 -1.91
CA ARG A 93 -2.87 -4.05 -1.99
C ARG A 93 -3.65 -3.36 -3.11
N CYS A 94 -3.43 -2.06 -3.34
CA CYS A 94 -3.96 -1.38 -4.51
C CYS A 94 -3.49 -2.05 -5.81
N ASP A 95 -2.20 -2.35 -5.95
CA ASP A 95 -1.66 -2.96 -7.19
C ASP A 95 -2.27 -4.33 -7.49
N ILE A 96 -2.44 -5.16 -6.45
CA ILE A 96 -3.08 -6.47 -6.57
C ILE A 96 -4.52 -6.32 -7.07
N LEU A 97 -5.29 -5.41 -6.45
CA LEU A 97 -6.68 -5.15 -6.85
C LEU A 97 -6.75 -4.55 -8.26
N LEU A 98 -5.88 -3.60 -8.61
CA LEU A 98 -5.81 -2.98 -9.94
C LEU A 98 -5.47 -4.01 -11.03
N SER A 99 -4.76 -5.08 -10.68
CA SER A 99 -4.46 -6.23 -11.54
C SER A 99 -5.63 -7.23 -11.63
N ASN A 100 -6.83 -6.84 -11.18
CA ASN A 100 -8.05 -7.65 -11.15
C ASN A 100 -7.97 -8.89 -10.26
N TYR A 101 -7.12 -8.89 -9.22
CA TYR A 101 -7.11 -9.95 -8.21
C TYR A 101 -7.77 -9.47 -6.93
N LEU A 102 -8.82 -10.17 -6.48
CA LEU A 102 -9.53 -9.86 -5.25
C LEU A 102 -8.90 -10.57 -4.05
N LEU A 103 -9.03 -9.96 -2.88
CA LEU A 103 -8.45 -10.45 -1.62
C LEU A 103 -9.57 -10.70 -0.61
N VAL A 104 -9.74 -11.95 -0.18
CA VAL A 104 -10.75 -12.36 0.81
C VAL A 104 -10.10 -13.19 1.90
N ARG A 105 -10.45 -12.94 3.17
CA ARG A 105 -9.88 -13.66 4.30
C ARG A 105 -10.90 -14.58 4.93
N ASN A 106 -10.64 -15.89 4.95
CA ASN A 106 -11.42 -16.91 5.67
C ASN A 106 -10.46 -17.78 6.49
N GLY A 107 -10.02 -17.27 7.64
CA GLY A 107 -8.87 -17.81 8.41
C GLY A 107 -7.53 -17.60 7.70
N ALA A 108 -7.38 -18.17 6.49
CA ALA A 108 -6.32 -17.87 5.55
C ALA A 108 -6.70 -16.71 4.60
N LEU A 109 -5.71 -16.10 3.96
CA LEU A 109 -5.94 -15.16 2.86
C LEU A 109 -6.09 -15.92 1.56
N PHE A 110 -7.12 -15.60 0.79
CA PHE A 110 -7.43 -16.17 -0.50
C PHE A 110 -7.38 -15.10 -1.56
N ILE A 111 -7.02 -15.52 -2.76
CA ILE A 111 -6.99 -14.69 -3.96
C ILE A 111 -7.87 -15.33 -5.03
N ILE A 112 -8.50 -14.50 -5.84
CA ILE A 112 -9.26 -14.91 -7.02
C ILE A 112 -9.08 -13.86 -8.10
N LYS A 113 -8.96 -14.28 -9.37
CA LYS A 113 -9.00 -13.35 -10.49
C LYS A 113 -10.46 -12.98 -10.73
N LEU A 114 -10.76 -11.68 -10.87
CA LEU A 114 -12.10 -11.20 -11.16
C LEU A 114 -12.45 -11.52 -12.61
N LYS A 115 -12.97 -12.73 -12.80
CA LYS A 115 -13.40 -13.28 -14.08
C LYS A 115 -14.40 -14.41 -13.78
N GLU A 116 -15.36 -14.61 -14.69
CA GLU A 116 -16.32 -15.70 -14.58
C GLU A 116 -15.63 -17.08 -14.47
N ASP A 117 -16.25 -17.98 -13.72
CA ASP A 117 -15.83 -19.36 -13.46
C ASP A 117 -14.50 -19.55 -12.69
N GLU A 118 -13.84 -18.47 -12.30
CA GLU A 118 -12.67 -18.53 -11.42
C GLU A 118 -13.06 -18.97 -10.00
N VAL A 119 -12.10 -19.58 -9.30
CA VAL A 119 -12.26 -20.09 -7.92
C VAL A 119 -11.23 -19.48 -6.98
N PHE A 120 -11.60 -19.37 -5.71
CA PHE A 120 -10.71 -18.86 -4.68
C PHE A 120 -9.55 -19.82 -4.41
N THR A 121 -8.33 -19.33 -4.60
CA THR A 121 -7.11 -20.07 -4.26
C THR A 121 -6.58 -19.61 -2.91
N PRO A 122 -6.42 -20.52 -1.92
CA PRO A 122 -5.83 -20.16 -0.64
C PRO A 122 -4.35 -19.85 -0.83
N PHE A 123 -3.93 -18.65 -0.44
CA PHE A 123 -2.52 -18.30 -0.44
C PHE A 123 -1.89 -18.79 0.88
N LYS A 124 -1.54 -20.09 0.92
CA LYS A 124 -0.98 -20.73 2.12
C LYS A 124 0.53 -20.56 2.18
N LYS A 125 1.00 -19.61 2.99
CA LYS A 125 2.31 -19.70 3.66
C LYS A 125 2.05 -19.74 5.16
N LYS A 126 2.51 -20.80 5.84
CA LYS A 126 2.29 -20.98 7.29
C LYS A 126 2.69 -19.69 8.03
N THR A 127 1.83 -19.24 8.95
CA THR A 127 2.14 -18.20 9.95
C THR A 127 2.77 -16.92 9.39
N GLN A 128 2.12 -16.30 8.41
CA GLN A 128 2.53 -14.99 7.88
C GLN A 128 1.48 -13.93 8.19
N SER A 129 1.94 -12.75 8.61
CA SER A 129 1.10 -11.55 8.77
C SER A 129 0.57 -11.07 7.40
N ASP A 130 -0.50 -10.28 7.40
CA ASP A 130 -1.09 -9.75 6.16
C ASP A 130 -0.11 -8.96 5.31
N HIS A 131 0.85 -8.31 5.97
CA HIS A 131 1.93 -7.62 5.27
C HIS A 131 2.80 -8.58 4.47
N LYS A 132 3.30 -9.66 5.11
CA LYS A 132 4.12 -10.69 4.46
C LYS A 132 3.34 -11.39 3.35
N LEU A 133 2.06 -11.66 3.58
CA LEU A 133 1.18 -12.26 2.58
C LEU A 133 0.96 -11.33 1.38
N SER A 134 0.76 -10.03 1.58
CA SER A 134 0.55 -9.08 0.48
C SER A 134 1.78 -8.96 -0.41
N ILE A 135 2.98 -8.88 0.18
CA ILE A 135 4.25 -8.91 -0.58
C ILE A 135 4.39 -10.23 -1.35
N ALA A 136 4.10 -11.36 -0.70
CA ALA A 136 4.21 -12.67 -1.33
C ALA A 136 3.21 -12.86 -2.48
N ILE A 137 1.98 -12.34 -2.38
CA ILE A 137 0.99 -12.36 -3.46
C ILE A 137 1.48 -11.51 -4.63
N LEU A 138 1.95 -10.29 -4.38
CA LEU A 138 2.47 -9.40 -5.42
C LEU A 138 3.59 -10.08 -6.23
N LYS A 139 4.56 -10.69 -5.53
CA LYS A 139 5.66 -11.46 -6.16
C LYS A 139 5.13 -12.62 -7.00
N PHE A 140 4.21 -13.41 -6.45
CA PHE A 140 3.58 -14.51 -7.17
C PHE A 140 2.86 -14.07 -8.45
N LEU A 141 2.14 -12.95 -8.40
CA LEU A 141 1.44 -12.40 -9.57
C LEU A 141 2.43 -11.88 -10.61
N LYS A 142 3.52 -11.23 -10.19
CA LYS A 142 4.61 -10.81 -11.09
C LYS A 142 5.27 -11.99 -11.78
N GLU A 143 5.62 -13.05 -11.04
CA GLU A 143 6.23 -14.27 -11.58
C GLU A 143 5.33 -14.95 -12.62
N LYS A 144 4.01 -14.84 -12.46
CA LYS A 144 3.02 -15.32 -13.44
C LYS A 144 2.79 -14.40 -14.63
N GLY A 145 3.40 -13.21 -14.65
CA GLY A 145 3.15 -12.20 -15.69
C GLY A 145 1.78 -11.53 -15.59
N GLU A 146 1.10 -11.66 -14.45
CA GLU A 146 -0.25 -11.10 -14.22
C GLU A 146 -0.20 -9.62 -13.80
N LEU A 147 0.97 -9.14 -13.37
CA LEU A 147 1.23 -7.73 -13.16
C LEU A 147 2.70 -7.38 -13.40
N ALA A 148 2.95 -6.12 -13.77
CA ALA A 148 4.29 -5.56 -13.87
C ALA A 148 4.61 -4.69 -12.65
N ASP A 149 5.78 -4.93 -12.06
CA ASP A 149 6.33 -4.12 -10.99
C ASP A 149 7.85 -4.01 -11.12
N PRO A 150 8.35 -2.91 -11.71
CA PRO A 150 9.78 -2.65 -11.86
C PRO A 150 10.56 -2.55 -10.54
N ILE A 151 9.90 -2.27 -9.42
CA ILE A 151 10.56 -2.21 -8.11
C ILE A 151 11.02 -3.61 -7.66
N LEU A 152 10.48 -4.68 -8.26
CA LEU A 152 10.90 -6.06 -8.00
C LEU A 152 11.95 -6.60 -9.00
N ASP A 153 12.46 -5.77 -9.92
CA ASP A 153 13.39 -6.22 -10.98
C ASP A 153 14.85 -6.33 -10.53
N ASN A 154 15.18 -5.84 -9.33
CA ASN A 154 16.52 -5.93 -8.77
C ASN A 154 16.46 -6.08 -7.24
N THR A 155 17.62 -6.17 -6.59
CA THR A 155 17.75 -6.38 -5.15
C THR A 155 18.50 -5.24 -4.46
N ILE A 156 18.24 -5.05 -3.17
CA ILE A 156 19.01 -4.19 -2.26
C ILE A 156 19.55 -5.08 -1.16
N ASP A 157 20.87 -5.08 -0.94
CA ASP A 157 21.52 -5.94 0.04
C ASP A 157 21.11 -7.43 -0.08
N GLN A 158 21.02 -7.93 -1.32
CA GLN A 158 20.59 -9.30 -1.66
C GLN A 158 19.14 -9.65 -1.28
N LEU A 159 18.29 -8.66 -1.03
CA LEU A 159 16.88 -8.83 -0.73
C LEU A 159 16.01 -8.15 -1.79
N ASP A 160 14.81 -8.70 -2.03
CA ASP A 160 13.83 -7.95 -2.80
C ASP A 160 13.44 -6.65 -2.06
N PRO A 161 13.18 -5.54 -2.77
CA PRO A 161 13.04 -4.23 -2.14
C PRO A 161 11.91 -4.12 -1.11
N TYR A 162 10.80 -4.85 -1.29
CA TYR A 162 9.72 -4.86 -0.30
C TYR A 162 10.08 -5.64 0.97
N THR A 163 10.80 -6.75 0.84
CA THR A 163 11.36 -7.48 1.99
C THR A 163 12.44 -6.67 2.70
N TRP A 164 13.32 -5.99 1.94
CA TRP A 164 14.30 -5.05 2.49
C TRP A 164 13.62 -3.96 3.32
N TYR A 165 12.57 -3.34 2.78
CA TYR A 165 11.81 -2.29 3.48
C TYR A 165 11.12 -2.82 4.74
N MET A 166 10.53 -4.02 4.67
CA MET A 166 9.91 -4.67 5.81
C MET A 166 10.90 -4.89 6.96
N LYS A 167 12.15 -5.28 6.66
CA LYS A 167 13.19 -5.44 7.68
C LYS A 167 13.51 -4.13 8.39
N HIS A 168 13.54 -2.99 7.69
CA HIS A 168 13.72 -1.68 8.33
C HIS A 168 12.57 -1.31 9.26
N ARG A 169 11.34 -1.61 8.86
CA ARG A 169 10.19 -1.42 9.76
C ARG A 169 10.24 -2.37 10.96
N GLU A 170 10.64 -3.62 10.79
CA GLU A 170 10.82 -4.59 11.89
C GLU A 170 11.98 -4.17 12.82
N ARG A 171 13.06 -3.60 12.27
CA ARG A 171 14.18 -3.02 13.03
C ARG A 171 13.67 -1.95 13.98
N ILE A 172 12.94 -0.96 13.45
CA ILE A 172 12.42 0.16 14.24
C ILE A 172 11.38 -0.30 15.27
N ASN A 173 10.41 -1.13 14.87
CA ASN A 173 9.28 -1.46 15.74
C ASN A 173 9.57 -2.54 16.79
N TYR A 174 10.49 -3.45 16.54
CA TYR A 174 10.65 -4.65 17.37
C TYR A 174 12.09 -4.92 17.81
N THR A 175 13.09 -4.45 17.06
CA THR A 175 14.49 -4.81 17.32
C THR A 175 15.23 -3.71 18.07
N GLN A 176 14.99 -2.45 17.72
CA GLN A 176 15.56 -1.32 18.42
C GLN A 176 14.81 -1.07 19.74
N LYS A 177 15.59 -0.92 20.81
CA LYS A 177 15.06 -0.66 22.16
C LYS A 177 14.44 0.73 22.28
N CYS A 178 15.05 1.71 21.61
CA CYS A 178 14.62 3.10 21.60
C CYS A 178 14.66 3.62 20.15
N PHE A 179 13.83 4.62 19.88
CA PHE A 179 14.00 5.45 18.69
C PHE A 179 15.33 6.19 18.76
N VAL A 180 15.96 6.40 17.60
CA VAL A 180 17.31 6.96 17.50
C VAL A 180 17.33 8.47 17.66
N GLU A 181 16.19 9.13 17.60
CA GLU A 181 16.10 10.59 17.72
C GLU A 181 16.55 11.06 19.11
N PRO A 182 17.31 12.18 19.19
CA PRO A 182 17.50 13.21 18.15
C PRO A 182 18.60 12.91 17.11
N GLU A 183 19.32 11.79 17.21
CA GLU A 183 20.30 11.39 16.21
C GLU A 183 19.65 10.95 14.89
N THR A 184 20.41 11.08 13.79
CA THR A 184 19.97 10.70 12.44
C THR A 184 20.05 9.18 12.25
N ASP A 185 18.95 8.55 11.86
CA ASP A 185 18.93 7.15 11.42
C ASP A 185 19.74 7.00 10.13
N LEU A 186 20.52 5.92 10.03
CA LEU A 186 21.37 5.63 8.88
C LEU A 186 20.61 5.66 7.54
N CYS A 187 19.33 5.29 7.53
CA CYS A 187 18.52 5.32 6.30
C CYS A 187 18.29 6.73 5.76
N PHE A 188 18.47 7.78 6.59
CA PHE A 188 18.23 9.17 6.22
C PHE A 188 19.49 10.04 6.23
N SER A 189 20.67 9.49 6.51
CA SER A 189 21.92 10.26 6.56
C SER A 189 22.17 11.06 5.25
N HIS A 190 21.87 10.47 4.09
CA HIS A 190 21.99 11.14 2.79
C HIS A 190 20.78 12.01 2.41
N LEU A 191 19.66 11.90 3.13
CA LEU A 191 18.41 12.57 2.81
C LEU A 191 18.11 13.76 3.73
N GLU A 192 18.71 13.79 4.92
CA GLU A 192 18.39 14.74 5.99
C GLU A 192 18.47 16.20 5.54
N GLN A 193 19.51 16.57 4.79
CA GLN A 193 19.70 17.93 4.30
C GLN A 193 18.57 18.39 3.37
N TYR A 194 17.92 17.48 2.63
CA TYR A 194 16.76 17.85 1.79
C TYR A 194 15.56 18.25 2.66
N PHE A 195 15.38 17.65 3.83
CA PHE A 195 14.31 18.00 4.75
C PHE A 195 14.60 19.27 5.53
N GLN A 196 15.83 19.42 6.05
CA GLN A 196 16.27 20.61 6.78
C GLN A 196 16.23 21.87 5.89
N ASN A 197 16.67 21.75 4.63
CA ASN A 197 16.71 22.86 3.69
C ASN A 197 15.41 23.04 2.89
N LYS A 198 14.35 22.29 3.21
CA LYS A 198 13.03 22.35 2.53
C LYS A 198 13.11 22.09 1.01
N LYS A 199 14.01 21.19 0.58
CA LYS A 199 14.25 20.78 -0.81
C LYS A 199 13.63 19.43 -1.19
N VAL A 200 12.71 18.89 -0.37
CA VAL A 200 12.11 17.57 -0.62
C VAL A 200 11.36 17.48 -1.97
N ILE A 201 10.82 18.58 -2.51
CA ILE A 201 10.21 18.58 -3.86
C ILE A 201 11.25 18.34 -4.95
N GLU A 202 12.46 18.90 -4.82
CA GLU A 202 13.54 18.66 -5.78
C GLU A 202 13.93 17.18 -5.77
N LEU A 203 13.98 16.58 -4.58
CA LEU A 203 14.23 15.15 -4.40
C LEU A 203 13.14 14.29 -5.06
N PHE A 204 11.86 14.61 -4.86
CA PHE A 204 10.77 13.88 -5.53
C PHE A 204 10.75 14.09 -7.04
N LYS A 205 11.09 15.28 -7.55
CA LYS A 205 11.27 15.50 -8.99
C LYS A 205 12.39 14.64 -9.56
N PHE A 206 13.51 14.54 -8.83
CA PHE A 206 14.61 13.64 -9.18
C PHE A 206 14.17 12.17 -9.19
N TYR A 207 13.36 11.75 -8.22
CA TYR A 207 12.78 10.39 -8.23
C TYR A 207 11.72 10.19 -9.31
N ASN A 208 11.05 11.22 -9.81
CA ASN A 208 9.92 11.10 -10.76
C ASN A 208 10.36 10.92 -12.23
N THR A 209 11.32 10.05 -12.47
CA THR A 209 11.76 9.61 -13.81
C THR A 209 11.13 8.27 -14.20
N LYS A 210 11.33 7.81 -15.44
CA LYS A 210 10.96 6.43 -15.83
C LYS A 210 11.96 5.38 -15.35
N ASP A 211 13.12 5.80 -14.87
CA ASP A 211 14.18 4.92 -14.38
C ASP A 211 13.92 4.49 -12.92
N TYR A 212 14.00 3.19 -12.65
CA TYR A 212 13.82 2.60 -11.33
C TYR A 212 15.15 2.29 -10.62
N SER A 213 16.30 2.58 -11.23
CA SER A 213 17.63 2.38 -10.63
C SER A 213 17.73 2.98 -9.22
N ILE A 214 17.14 4.14 -9.00
CA ILE A 214 17.12 4.85 -7.72
C ILE A 214 16.35 4.12 -6.60
N CYS A 215 15.50 3.14 -6.95
CA CYS A 215 14.86 2.25 -5.98
C CYS A 215 15.80 1.19 -5.43
N PHE A 216 16.99 1.03 -6.02
CA PHE A 216 17.98 0.03 -5.61
C PHE A 216 19.23 0.65 -4.99
N ASP A 217 19.30 1.97 -4.96
CA ASP A 217 20.33 2.74 -4.27
C ASP A 217 19.97 2.82 -2.78
N THR A 218 20.77 2.19 -1.91
CA THR A 218 20.50 2.10 -0.46
C THR A 218 20.27 3.47 0.20
N ASP A 219 20.94 4.53 -0.26
CA ASP A 219 20.87 5.86 0.32
C ASP A 219 19.56 6.60 -0.02
N HIS A 220 18.91 6.17 -1.10
CA HIS A 220 17.65 6.74 -1.57
C HIS A 220 16.44 5.82 -1.37
N SER A 221 16.67 4.51 -1.26
CA SER A 221 15.65 3.44 -1.28
C SER A 221 14.56 3.62 -0.23
N ILE A 222 14.90 4.10 0.96
CA ILE A 222 13.92 4.32 2.04
C ILE A 222 12.82 5.30 1.62
N LEU A 223 13.09 6.24 0.70
CA LEU A 223 12.12 7.23 0.26
C LEU A 223 11.71 7.03 -1.21
N SER A 224 12.62 6.57 -2.07
CA SER A 224 12.35 6.39 -3.50
C SER A 224 11.37 5.24 -3.76
N ILE A 225 11.45 4.12 -3.03
CA ILE A 225 10.53 2.97 -3.17
C ILE A 225 9.07 3.37 -2.89
N PRO A 226 8.70 3.94 -1.71
CA PRO A 226 7.32 4.34 -1.45
C PRO A 226 6.83 5.41 -2.43
N PHE A 227 7.68 6.37 -2.80
CA PHE A 227 7.32 7.40 -3.76
C PHE A 227 7.04 6.83 -5.15
N LYS A 228 7.95 6.01 -5.71
CA LYS A 228 7.77 5.38 -7.02
C LYS A 228 6.55 4.47 -7.06
N LYS A 229 6.33 3.70 -5.98
CA LYS A 229 5.13 2.87 -5.88
C LYS A 229 3.85 3.71 -5.87
N LEU A 230 3.84 4.84 -5.17
CA LEU A 230 2.71 5.76 -5.16
C LEU A 230 2.43 6.28 -6.57
N MET A 231 3.46 6.73 -7.30
CA MET A 231 3.31 7.22 -8.68
C MET A 231 2.80 6.14 -9.62
N GLN A 232 3.30 4.90 -9.51
CA GLN A 232 2.78 3.75 -10.27
C GLN A 232 1.29 3.53 -10.04
N ILE A 233 0.82 3.61 -8.79
CA ILE A 233 -0.61 3.40 -8.47
C ILE A 233 -1.48 4.55 -8.97
N ILE A 234 -0.99 5.80 -8.91
CA ILE A 234 -1.70 6.95 -9.48
C ILE A 234 -1.88 6.75 -10.99
N GLU A 235 -0.81 6.37 -11.70
CA GLU A 235 -0.85 6.14 -13.15
C GLU A 235 -1.78 4.96 -13.51
N LYS A 236 -1.62 3.81 -12.85
CA LYS A 236 -2.45 2.61 -13.10
C LYS A 236 -3.91 2.78 -12.69
N GLY A 237 -4.18 3.59 -11.67
CA GLY A 237 -5.47 3.70 -11.00
C GLY A 237 -6.30 4.91 -11.40
N ARG A 238 -5.87 5.70 -12.41
CA ARG A 238 -6.47 6.98 -12.78
C ARG A 238 -8.00 6.96 -12.91
N ASP A 239 -8.55 5.90 -13.50
CA ASP A 239 -10.00 5.78 -13.76
C ASP A 239 -10.75 4.97 -12.68
N LYS A 240 -10.03 4.38 -11.72
CA LYS A 240 -10.59 3.48 -10.69
C LYS A 240 -10.53 4.04 -9.27
N ILE A 241 -9.63 5.00 -9.03
CA ILE A 241 -9.51 5.66 -7.73
C ILE A 241 -10.53 6.81 -7.69
N ASP A 242 -11.51 6.71 -6.81
CA ASP A 242 -12.51 7.74 -6.63
C ASP A 242 -11.96 8.93 -5.82
N ILE A 243 -11.68 10.03 -6.52
CA ILE A 243 -11.21 11.29 -5.97
C ILE A 243 -12.39 12.25 -5.72
N ASP A 244 -13.48 11.74 -5.13
CA ASP A 244 -14.62 12.55 -4.77
C ASP A 244 -14.28 13.69 -3.78
N LYS A 245 -15.24 14.61 -3.60
CA LYS A 245 -15.08 15.76 -2.71
C LYS A 245 -14.84 15.35 -1.25
N ALA A 246 -15.35 14.20 -0.79
CA ALA A 246 -15.17 13.74 0.58
C ALA A 246 -13.73 13.27 0.82
N ASN A 247 -13.17 12.51 -0.12
CA ASN A 247 -11.81 12.00 -0.06
C ASN A 247 -10.77 13.10 -0.32
N LEU A 248 -11.06 14.07 -1.20
CA LEU A 248 -10.23 15.27 -1.40
C LEU A 248 -10.05 16.09 -0.11
N LYS A 249 -11.06 16.19 0.76
CA LYS A 249 -10.94 16.91 2.04
C LYS A 249 -9.86 16.30 2.93
N LYS A 250 -9.73 14.97 2.94
CA LYS A 250 -8.69 14.25 3.72
C LYS A 250 -7.29 14.61 3.21
N ILE A 251 -7.11 14.65 1.89
CA ILE A 251 -5.85 15.11 1.27
C ILE A 251 -5.56 16.55 1.67
N VAL A 252 -6.52 17.46 1.46
CA VAL A 252 -6.33 18.89 1.72
C VAL A 252 -5.98 19.17 3.18
N PHE A 253 -6.51 18.39 4.13
CA PHE A 253 -6.14 18.48 5.55
C PHE A 253 -4.63 18.30 5.76
N HIS A 254 -4.05 17.21 5.24
CA HIS A 254 -2.61 16.94 5.38
C HIS A 254 -1.74 17.86 4.53
N LEU A 255 -2.20 18.26 3.33
CA LEU A 255 -1.48 19.22 2.48
C LEU A 255 -1.30 20.59 3.15
N LYS A 256 -2.26 21.02 3.99
CA LYS A 256 -2.12 22.28 4.74
C LYS A 256 -0.98 22.22 5.75
N GLU A 257 -0.85 21.10 6.46
CA GLU A 257 0.23 20.89 7.42
C GLU A 257 1.59 20.89 6.71
N LEU A 258 1.70 20.24 5.55
CA LEU A 258 2.93 20.23 4.75
C LEU A 258 3.34 21.61 4.22
N LYS A 259 2.41 22.57 4.12
CA LYS A 259 2.75 23.97 3.80
C LYS A 259 3.69 24.59 4.82
N THR A 260 3.51 24.26 6.10
CA THR A 260 4.41 24.74 7.17
C THR A 260 5.83 24.20 7.02
N CYS A 261 5.97 23.04 6.36
CA CYS A 261 7.24 22.40 6.03
C CYS A 261 7.88 22.96 4.74
N GLY A 262 7.28 23.95 4.09
CA GLY A 262 7.78 24.55 2.85
C GLY A 262 7.26 23.91 1.56
N LEU A 263 6.29 22.99 1.65
CA LEU A 263 5.70 22.33 0.48
C LEU A 263 4.45 23.06 0.01
N SER A 264 4.43 23.63 -1.19
CA SER A 264 3.21 24.27 -1.66
C SER A 264 2.13 23.21 -1.99
N LYS A 265 0.87 23.57 -1.71
CA LYS A 265 -0.30 22.76 -2.08
C LYS A 265 -0.30 22.43 -3.58
N SER A 266 0.13 23.39 -4.43
CA SER A 266 0.14 23.22 -5.88
C SER A 266 1.17 22.20 -6.36
N GLU A 267 2.33 22.14 -5.71
CA GLU A 267 3.38 21.17 -6.04
C GLU A 267 2.99 19.76 -5.63
N LEU A 268 2.41 19.60 -4.44
CA LEU A 268 1.93 18.31 -3.97
C LEU A 268 0.72 17.79 -4.77
N LEU A 269 -0.22 18.67 -5.16
CA LEU A 269 -1.32 18.27 -6.04
C LEU A 269 -0.83 17.87 -7.43
N LYS A 270 0.19 18.55 -7.98
CA LYS A 270 0.81 18.15 -9.24
C LYS A 270 1.49 16.77 -9.17
N LEU A 271 1.87 16.30 -7.99
CA LEU A 271 2.40 14.94 -7.81
C LEU A 271 1.28 13.88 -7.72
N ILE A 272 0.04 14.26 -7.41
CA ILE A 272 -1.06 13.32 -7.13
C ILE A 272 -2.12 13.30 -8.24
N VAL A 273 -2.33 14.42 -8.94
CA VAL A 273 -3.50 14.67 -9.82
C VAL A 273 -3.11 14.86 -11.29
N THR A 274 -1.96 14.32 -11.73
CA THR A 274 -1.58 14.33 -13.15
C THR A 274 -2.45 13.42 -14.00
#